data_AF-A0A9J6GIR8-F1
#
_entry.id   AF-A0A9J6GIR8-F1
#
_cell.length_a   1.000
_cell.length_b   1.000
_cell.length_c   1.000
_cell.angle_alpha   90.00
_cell.angle_beta   90.00
_cell.angle_gamma   90.00
#
_symmetry.space_group_name_H-M   'P 1'
#
loop_
_entity.id
_entity.type
_entity.pdbx_description
1 polymer ?
#
loop_
_entity_poly.entity_id
_entity_poly.type
_entity_poly.pdbx_seq_one_letter_code
_entity_poly.pdbx_strand_id
1 'polypeptide(L)'
;MVQLYRAEDDDWLTVLRKKQQPNNQSTLVLRPQDGFVLATHRPAALMMAIEIAADLLQSEAKAIYVDVPRHQNIAVISSLRDYATEKIVQIIGIYIGGQIRRVRVYATATEDLCRGIVHGIEAGTSPEELMQNLCAPNTDVLSARMMGGREQHS
;
A
#
# COMPACT_ATOMS: atom_id res chain seq x y z
N MET A 1 25.96 3.97 -20.16
CA MET A 1 26.54 4.16 -18.81
C MET A 1 25.35 4.28 -17.87
N VAL A 2 25.00 3.20 -17.18
CA VAL A 2 23.82 3.13 -16.32
C VAL A 2 24.24 3.59 -14.93
N GLN A 3 23.78 4.77 -14.52
CA GLN A 3 23.94 5.24 -13.14
C GLN A 3 22.89 4.55 -12.28
N LEU A 4 23.31 3.53 -11.55
CA LEU A 4 22.53 2.96 -10.45
C LEU A 4 22.46 4.03 -9.36
N TYR A 5 21.33 4.73 -9.28
CA TYR A 5 21.05 5.61 -8.16
C TYR A 5 20.91 4.76 -6.90
N ARG A 6 21.77 5.04 -5.91
CA ARG A 6 21.68 4.49 -4.56
C ARG A 6 20.38 4.99 -3.95
N ALA A 7 19.52 4.06 -3.55
CA ALA A 7 18.26 4.32 -2.85
C ALA A 7 18.52 4.82 -1.42
N GLU A 8 19.11 6.01 -1.28
CA GLU A 8 19.33 6.67 0.01
C GLU A 8 18.21 7.68 0.36
N ASP A 9 17.24 7.93 -0.53
CA ASP A 9 16.16 8.92 -0.32
C ASP A 9 14.74 8.32 -0.09
N ASP A 10 14.57 7.00 -0.12
CA ASP A 10 13.28 6.33 0.14
C ASP A 10 13.17 5.83 1.61
N ASP A 11 13.19 6.78 2.54
CA ASP A 11 13.12 6.52 4.00
C ASP A 11 11.80 5.84 4.45
N TRP A 12 10.80 5.73 3.57
CA TRP A 12 9.54 5.02 3.87
C TRP A 12 9.67 3.50 3.77
N LEU A 13 10.61 2.96 2.98
CA LEU A 13 10.88 1.51 2.91
C LEU A 13 11.61 1.03 4.17
N THR A 14 12.41 1.90 4.79
CA THR A 14 13.23 1.58 5.97
C THR A 14 12.39 1.38 7.24
N VAL A 15 11.27 2.09 7.37
CA VAL A 15 10.40 2.00 8.56
C VAL A 15 9.62 0.68 8.62
N LEU A 16 9.30 0.08 7.46
CA LEU A 16 8.61 -1.22 7.40
C LEU A 16 9.54 -2.40 7.69
N ARG A 17 10.87 -2.21 7.67
CA ARG A 17 11.88 -3.28 7.80
C ARG A 17 12.18 -3.76 9.23
N LYS A 18 11.46 -3.29 10.26
CA LYS A 18 11.79 -3.65 11.65
C LYS A 18 10.62 -4.22 12.45
N LYS A 19 10.32 -5.49 12.18
CA LYS A 19 10.03 -6.56 13.15
C LYS A 19 9.93 -7.86 12.36
N GLN A 20 10.67 -8.89 12.76
CA GLN A 20 10.51 -10.24 12.22
C GLN A 20 9.02 -10.59 12.24
N GLN A 21 8.39 -10.63 11.07
CA GLN A 21 7.01 -11.05 10.94
C GLN A 21 7.01 -12.58 10.94
N PRO A 22 6.15 -13.24 11.73
CA PRO A 22 5.93 -14.67 11.57
C PRO A 22 5.51 -14.95 10.12
N ASN A 23 5.96 -16.07 9.55
CA ASN A 23 5.87 -16.43 8.11
C ASN A 23 4.51 -16.24 7.40
N ASN A 24 3.41 -15.98 8.12
CA ASN A 24 2.05 -15.84 7.56
C ASN A 24 1.36 -14.51 7.94
N GLN A 25 2.10 -13.48 8.36
CA GLN A 25 1.51 -12.17 8.67
C GLN A 25 1.48 -11.29 7.41
N SER A 26 0.28 -10.88 6.99
CA SER A 26 0.09 -9.89 5.93
C SER A 26 0.21 -8.48 6.50
N THR A 27 0.94 -7.62 5.79
CA THR A 27 0.99 -6.18 6.10
C THR A 27 0.31 -5.39 5.00
N LEU A 28 -0.63 -4.53 5.40
CA LEU A 28 -1.35 -3.61 4.56
C LEU A 28 -1.01 -2.19 4.97
N VAL A 29 -1.03 -1.28 4.01
CA VAL A 29 -0.91 0.15 4.24
C VAL A 29 -2.21 0.81 3.82
N LEU A 30 -2.82 1.53 4.75
CA LEU A 30 -3.92 2.45 4.48
C LEU A 30 -3.35 3.86 4.36
N ARG A 31 -3.60 4.49 3.22
CA ARG A 31 -3.20 5.86 2.93
C ARG A 31 -4.44 6.74 2.76
N PRO A 32 -4.58 7.82 3.54
CA PRO A 32 -5.65 8.79 3.38
C PRO A 32 -5.49 9.56 2.05
N GLN A 33 -6.62 9.95 1.46
CA GLN A 33 -6.69 10.85 0.30
C GLN A 33 -7.07 12.27 0.75
N ASP A 34 -6.96 13.24 -0.16
CA ASP A 34 -7.50 14.60 -0.01
C ASP A 34 -7.03 15.36 1.25
N GLY A 35 -5.80 15.10 1.71
CA GLY A 35 -5.19 15.83 2.83
C GLY A 35 -5.70 15.42 4.23
N PHE A 36 -6.46 14.34 4.34
CA PHE A 36 -6.89 13.82 5.64
C PHE A 36 -5.69 13.34 6.47
N VAL A 37 -5.55 13.86 7.71
CA VAL A 37 -4.41 13.57 8.60
C VAL A 37 -4.81 12.52 9.64
N LEU A 38 -4.20 11.34 9.60
CA LEU A 38 -4.54 10.24 10.50
C LEU A 38 -4.13 10.51 11.95
N ALA A 39 -3.00 11.20 12.16
CA ALA A 39 -2.45 11.48 13.48
C ALA A 39 -3.35 12.36 14.37
N THR A 40 -4.37 13.03 13.80
CA THR A 40 -5.34 13.82 14.58
C THR A 40 -6.40 12.96 15.26
N HIS A 41 -6.43 11.65 14.99
CA HIS A 41 -7.39 10.72 15.55
C HIS A 41 -6.73 9.70 16.47
N ARG A 42 -7.47 9.27 17.50
CA ARG A 42 -7.00 8.21 18.40
C ARG A 42 -6.87 6.88 17.64
N PRO A 43 -5.83 6.07 17.88
CA PRO A 43 -5.67 4.77 17.23
C PRO A 43 -6.91 3.86 17.34
N ALA A 44 -7.57 3.85 18.51
CA ALA A 44 -8.79 3.07 18.71
C ALA A 44 -9.95 3.50 17.79
N ALA A 45 -10.07 4.80 17.50
CA ALA A 45 -11.11 5.29 16.59
C ALA A 45 -10.81 4.91 15.13
N LEU A 46 -9.53 4.92 14.75
CA LEU A 46 -9.10 4.45 13.44
C LEU A 46 -9.29 2.94 13.27
N MET A 47 -8.92 2.15 14.28
CA MET A 47 -9.16 0.71 14.29
C MET A 47 -10.64 0.38 14.13
N MET A 48 -11.51 1.01 14.92
CA MET A 48 -12.96 0.84 14.80
C MET A 48 -13.49 1.26 13.42
N ALA A 49 -13.01 2.38 12.86
CA ALA A 49 -13.42 2.83 11.54
C ALA A 49 -13.00 1.83 10.44
N ILE A 50 -11.82 1.21 10.57
CA ILE A 50 -11.34 0.17 9.65
C ILE A 50 -12.17 -1.10 9.79
N GLU A 51 -12.42 -1.57 11.01
CA GLU A 51 -13.23 -2.76 11.29
C GLU A 51 -14.64 -2.65 10.68
N ILE A 52 -15.29 -1.50 10.88
CA ILE A 52 -16.61 -1.21 10.32
C ILE A 52 -16.54 -1.13 8.80
N ALA A 53 -15.55 -0.43 8.24
CA ALA A 53 -15.44 -0.25 6.79
C ALA A 53 -15.15 -1.56 6.05
N ALA A 54 -14.44 -2.50 6.68
CA ALA A 54 -14.17 -3.83 6.13
C ALA A 54 -15.24 -4.88 6.49
N ASP A 55 -16.28 -4.53 7.26
CA ASP A 55 -17.29 -5.48 7.74
C ASP A 55 -16.64 -6.73 8.40
N LEU A 56 -15.73 -6.47 9.34
CA LEU A 56 -15.02 -7.52 10.06
C LEU A 56 -15.89 -8.10 11.18
N LEU A 57 -15.97 -9.43 11.25
CA LEU A 57 -16.55 -10.10 12.41
C LEU A 57 -15.62 -9.93 13.62
N GLN A 58 -16.16 -10.08 14.84
CA GLN A 58 -15.37 -9.90 16.06
C GLN A 58 -14.15 -10.83 16.15
N SER A 59 -14.24 -12.06 15.62
CA SER A 59 -13.12 -12.99 15.54
C SER A 59 -12.02 -12.55 14.58
N GLU A 60 -12.39 -11.77 13.56
CA GLU A 60 -11.53 -11.24 12.51
C GLU A 60 -10.79 -9.99 13.01
N ALA A 61 -11.54 -9.09 13.66
CA ALA A 61 -11.03 -7.87 14.27
C ALA A 61 -9.95 -8.15 15.33
N LYS A 62 -10.10 -9.23 16.12
CA LYS A 62 -9.09 -9.64 17.11
C LYS A 62 -7.76 -10.09 16.49
N ALA A 63 -7.75 -10.42 15.20
CA ALA A 63 -6.57 -10.90 14.49
C ALA A 63 -5.85 -9.80 13.70
N ILE A 64 -6.29 -8.53 13.84
CA ILE A 64 -5.65 -7.39 13.21
C ILE A 64 -5.03 -6.44 14.23
N TYR A 65 -3.97 -5.77 13.81
CA TYR A 65 -3.30 -4.72 14.58
C TYR A 65 -3.08 -3.50 13.70
N VAL A 66 -3.39 -2.31 14.22
CA VAL A 66 -3.26 -1.04 13.50
C VAL A 66 -2.23 -0.16 14.21
N ASP A 67 -1.20 0.24 13.48
CA ASP A 67 -0.23 1.25 13.89
C ASP A 67 -0.34 2.51 13.02
N VAL A 68 -0.08 3.66 13.61
CA VAL A 68 -0.09 4.96 12.91
C VAL A 68 1.23 5.65 13.20
N PRO A 69 2.25 5.45 12.33
CA PRO A 69 3.57 6.03 12.55
C PRO A 69 3.50 7.55 12.61
N ARG A 70 4.04 8.16 13.68
CA ARG A 70 3.89 9.60 13.96
C ARG A 70 4.39 10.55 12.87
N HIS A 71 5.34 10.09 12.06
CA HIS A 71 5.98 10.90 11.02
C HIS A 71 5.45 10.60 9.61
N GLN A 72 4.50 9.67 9.48
CA GLN A 72 3.94 9.27 8.19
C GLN A 72 2.43 9.36 8.27
N ASN A 73 1.81 10.04 7.32
CA ASN A 73 0.36 10.11 7.24
C ASN A 73 -0.23 8.84 6.62
N ILE A 74 0.05 7.69 7.24
CA ILE A 74 -0.44 6.36 6.86
C ILE A 74 -0.82 5.57 8.11
N ALA A 75 -1.64 4.53 7.93
CA ALA A 75 -1.84 3.49 8.93
C ALA A 75 -1.28 2.17 8.40
N VAL A 76 -0.50 1.47 9.22
CA VAL A 76 0.02 0.15 8.92
C VAL A 76 -0.87 -0.86 9.62
N ILE A 77 -1.45 -1.77 8.85
CA ILE A 77 -2.38 -2.77 9.33
C ILE A 77 -1.73 -4.13 9.16
N SER A 78 -1.55 -4.84 10.27
CA SER A 78 -1.08 -6.21 10.30
C SER A 78 -2.24 -7.16 10.47
N SER A 79 -2.29 -8.23 9.68
CA SER A 79 -3.31 -9.27 9.77
C SER A 79 -2.66 -10.65 9.81
N LEU A 80 -3.16 -11.53 10.68
CA LEU A 80 -2.79 -12.94 10.74
C LEU A 80 -3.75 -13.84 9.94
N ARG A 81 -4.69 -13.24 9.20
CA ARG A 81 -5.78 -13.95 8.51
C ARG A 81 -6.00 -13.40 7.11
N ASP A 82 -5.92 -14.28 6.12
CA ASP A 82 -6.04 -13.90 4.70
C ASP A 82 -7.41 -13.29 4.37
N TYR A 83 -8.50 -13.87 4.90
CA TYR A 83 -9.85 -13.34 4.69
C TYR A 83 -10.01 -11.89 5.21
N ALA A 84 -9.34 -11.52 6.31
CA ALA A 84 -9.41 -10.17 6.84
C ALA A 84 -8.60 -9.22 5.95
N THR A 85 -7.47 -9.69 5.44
CA THR A 85 -6.64 -8.96 4.47
C THR A 85 -7.44 -8.64 3.19
N GLU A 86 -8.17 -9.63 2.66
CA GLU A 86 -9.00 -9.48 1.46
C GLU A 86 -10.13 -8.46 1.64
N LYS A 87 -10.77 -8.42 2.81
CA LYS A 87 -11.79 -7.41 3.12
C LYS A 87 -11.19 -6.02 3.27
N ILE A 88 -10.09 -5.90 4.02
CA ILE A 88 -9.46 -4.61 4.33
C ILE A 88 -8.87 -3.96 3.07
N VAL A 89 -8.32 -4.73 2.13
CA VAL A 89 -7.76 -4.16 0.89
C VAL A 89 -8.84 -3.53 -0.02
N GLN A 90 -10.10 -3.92 0.15
CA GLN A 90 -11.23 -3.39 -0.62
C GLN A 90 -11.76 -2.05 -0.07
N ILE A 91 -11.30 -1.60 1.10
CA ILE A 91 -11.73 -0.31 1.68
C ILE A 91 -11.31 0.85 0.75
N ILE A 92 -12.30 1.64 0.33
CA ILE A 92 -12.11 2.91 -0.41
C ILE A 92 -12.41 4.15 0.43
N GLY A 93 -13.02 3.97 1.61
CA GLY A 93 -13.34 5.07 2.52
C GLY A 93 -13.64 4.57 3.93
N ILE A 94 -13.37 5.42 4.92
CA ILE A 94 -13.67 5.15 6.33
C ILE A 94 -14.51 6.28 6.92
N TYR A 95 -15.43 5.96 7.82
CA TYR A 95 -16.21 6.96 8.55
C TYR A 95 -15.51 7.34 9.85
N ILE A 96 -15.01 8.58 9.93
CA ILE A 96 -14.28 9.05 11.11
C ILE A 96 -14.45 10.57 11.30
N GLY A 97 -14.61 11.00 12.56
CA GLY A 97 -14.84 12.40 12.87
C GLY A 97 -16.13 12.97 12.27
N GLY A 98 -17.16 12.13 12.10
CA GLY A 98 -18.47 12.54 11.57
C GLY A 98 -18.53 12.65 10.05
N GLN A 99 -17.51 12.22 9.31
CA GLN A 99 -17.45 12.32 7.85
C GLN A 99 -16.85 11.05 7.24
N ILE A 100 -17.23 10.75 6.00
CA ILE A 100 -16.56 9.73 5.20
C ILE A 100 -15.27 10.33 4.62
N ARG A 101 -14.14 9.70 4.89
CA ARG A 101 -12.83 10.07 4.36
C ARG A 101 -12.40 9.04 3.34
N ARG A 102 -12.00 9.51 2.15
CA ARG A 102 -11.45 8.64 1.10
C ARG A 102 -10.09 8.12 1.52
N VAL A 103 -9.85 6.84 1.29
CA VAL A 103 -8.58 6.17 1.57
C VAL A 103 -8.22 5.24 0.43
N ARG A 104 -6.96 4.83 0.39
CA ARG A 104 -6.49 3.75 -0.46
C ARG A 104 -5.77 2.73 0.40
N VAL A 105 -6.15 1.47 0.29
CA VAL A 105 -5.47 0.37 0.97
C VAL A 105 -4.71 -0.46 -0.05
N TYR A 106 -3.52 -0.93 0.32
CA TYR A 106 -2.73 -1.85 -0.50
C TYR A 106 -1.87 -2.75 0.38
N ALA A 107 -1.71 -4.00 -0.04
CA ALA A 107 -0.74 -4.91 0.55
C ALA A 107 0.68 -4.44 0.27
N THR A 108 1.54 -4.53 1.30
CA THR A 108 2.98 -4.45 1.12
C THR A 108 3.45 -5.74 0.44
N ALA A 109 4.51 -5.62 -0.35
CA ALA A 109 5.17 -6.79 -0.89
C ALA A 109 5.71 -7.66 0.28
N THR A 110 5.61 -8.99 0.14
CA THR A 110 6.34 -9.93 1.00
C THR A 110 7.84 -9.85 0.70
N GLU A 111 8.70 -10.45 1.53
CA GLU A 111 10.17 -10.30 1.41
C GLU A 111 10.73 -10.66 0.02
N ASP A 112 10.05 -11.54 -0.73
CA ASP A 112 10.44 -12.00 -2.07
C ASP A 112 9.82 -11.16 -3.21
N LEU A 113 9.05 -10.13 -2.89
CA LEU A 113 8.44 -9.23 -3.86
C LEU A 113 9.05 -7.83 -3.77
N CYS A 114 9.35 -7.25 -4.93
CA CYS A 114 9.77 -5.86 -5.03
C CYS A 114 8.77 -5.06 -5.88
N ARG A 115 8.51 -3.81 -5.48
CA ARG A 115 7.79 -2.83 -6.30
C ARG A 115 8.71 -1.64 -6.51
N GLY A 116 8.83 -1.20 -7.76
CA GLY A 116 9.64 -0.04 -8.15
C GLY A 116 8.92 0.84 -9.16
N ILE A 117 9.46 2.04 -9.36
CA ILE A 117 9.04 2.95 -10.43
C ILE A 117 10.19 3.03 -11.44
N VAL A 118 9.88 2.76 -12.71
CA VAL A 118 10.83 2.95 -13.81
C VAL A 118 10.50 4.27 -14.50
N HIS A 119 11.50 5.15 -14.59
CA HIS A 119 11.40 6.45 -15.26
C HIS A 119 12.00 6.40 -16.66
N GLY A 120 11.65 7.37 -17.51
CA GLY A 120 12.25 7.53 -18.85
C GLY A 120 11.70 6.56 -19.90
N ILE A 121 10.52 5.97 -19.67
CA ILE A 121 9.81 5.21 -20.70
C ILE A 121 9.34 6.17 -21.79
N GLU A 122 9.56 5.79 -23.05
CA GLU A 122 9.21 6.61 -24.21
C GLU A 122 7.69 6.87 -24.26
N ALA A 123 7.32 8.09 -24.67
CA ALA A 123 5.92 8.44 -24.79
C ALA A 123 5.28 7.65 -25.93
N GLY A 124 4.18 6.95 -25.63
CA GLY A 124 3.48 6.09 -26.60
C GLY A 124 3.84 4.61 -26.51
N THR A 125 4.78 4.21 -25.65
CA THR A 125 5.03 2.80 -25.35
C THR A 125 3.76 2.13 -24.85
N SER A 126 3.37 1.04 -25.52
CA SER A 126 2.20 0.26 -25.15
C SER A 126 2.46 -0.56 -23.87
N PRO A 127 1.42 -0.92 -23.09
CA PRO A 127 1.55 -1.83 -21.95
C PRO A 127 2.21 -3.17 -22.32
N GLU A 128 1.92 -3.68 -23.51
CA GLU A 128 2.48 -4.93 -24.04
C GLU A 128 3.99 -4.80 -24.29
N GLU A 129 4.42 -3.71 -24.94
CA GLU A 129 5.84 -3.40 -25.13
C GLU A 129 6.57 -3.16 -23.80
N LEU A 130 5.92 -2.50 -22.84
CA LEU A 130 6.49 -2.32 -21.51
C LEU A 130 6.76 -3.67 -20.84
N MET A 131 5.78 -4.58 -20.85
CA MET A 131 5.92 -5.90 -20.24
C MET A 131 6.96 -6.77 -20.95
N GLN A 132 7.07 -6.70 -22.28
CA GLN A 132 8.10 -7.42 -23.04
C GLN A 132 9.53 -6.95 -22.72
N ASN A 133 9.70 -5.66 -22.46
CA ASN A 133 11.01 -5.08 -22.18
C ASN A 133 11.37 -5.10 -20.69
N LEU A 134 10.41 -5.33 -19.80
CA LEU A 134 10.64 -5.56 -18.38
C LEU A 134 11.06 -7.02 -18.15
N CYS A 135 12.36 -7.27 -18.15
CA CYS A 135 12.94 -8.56 -17.81
C CYS A 135 14.11 -8.36 -16.84
N ALA A 136 14.16 -9.14 -15.77
CA ALA A 136 15.30 -9.22 -14.87
C ALA A 136 15.70 -10.68 -14.68
N PRO A 137 17.00 -11.03 -14.74
CA PRO A 137 17.44 -12.41 -14.52
C PRO A 137 16.97 -12.92 -13.16
N ASN A 138 16.40 -14.13 -13.14
CA ASN A 138 15.89 -14.80 -11.93
C ASN A 138 14.78 -14.01 -11.18
N THR A 139 13.97 -13.23 -11.90
CA THR A 139 12.84 -12.51 -11.29
C THR A 139 11.66 -12.47 -12.25
N ASP A 140 10.48 -12.84 -11.75
CA ASP A 140 9.24 -12.73 -12.50
C ASP A 140 8.61 -11.35 -12.31
N VAL A 141 8.33 -10.68 -13.43
CA VAL A 141 7.57 -9.42 -13.41
C VAL A 141 6.09 -9.77 -13.33
N LEU A 142 5.54 -9.71 -12.11
CA LEU A 142 4.15 -10.08 -11.87
C LEU A 142 3.13 -9.07 -12.41
N SER A 143 3.48 -7.78 -12.40
CA SER A 143 2.61 -6.71 -12.91
C SER A 143 3.40 -5.44 -13.16
N ALA A 144 3.12 -4.74 -14.27
CA ALA A 144 3.55 -3.37 -14.49
C ALA A 144 2.39 -2.52 -15.00
N ARG A 145 2.41 -1.22 -14.70
CA ARG A 145 1.46 -0.26 -15.25
C ARG A 145 2.15 1.08 -15.50
N MET A 146 1.80 1.72 -16.61
CA MET A 146 2.24 3.09 -16.88
C MET A 146 1.55 4.06 -15.93
N MET A 147 2.33 5.00 -15.39
CA MET A 147 1.83 6.07 -14.52
C MET A 147 2.03 7.41 -15.24
N GLY A 148 0.96 8.22 -15.35
CA GLY A 148 1.05 9.58 -15.91
C GLY A 148 0.72 9.71 -17.40
N GLY A 149 -0.25 8.95 -17.91
CA GLY A 149 -0.83 9.23 -19.23
C GLY A 149 -1.44 10.64 -19.25
N ARG A 150 -0.94 11.52 -20.12
CA ARG A 150 -1.65 12.76 -20.47
C ARG A 150 -2.99 12.35 -21.06
N GLU A 151 -4.09 12.76 -20.44
CA GLU A 151 -5.37 12.89 -21.12
C GLU A 151 -5.16 13.87 -22.29
N GLN A 152 -5.02 13.33 -23.49
CA GLN A 152 -5.15 14.13 -24.70
C GLN A 152 -6.65 14.33 -24.93
N HIS A 153 -7.21 15.39 -24.35
CA HIS A 153 -8.46 15.95 -24.84
C HIS A 153 -8.23 16.36 -26.29
N SER A 154 -8.84 15.60 -27.21
CA SER A 154 -9.09 16.02 -28.59
C SER A 154 -10.38 16.85 -28.64
#